data_AF-A0A7R8ZMD6-F1
#
_entry.id   AF-A0A7R8ZMD6-F1
#
_cell.length_a   1.000
_cell.length_b   1.000
_cell.length_c   1.000
_cell.angle_alpha   90.00
_cell.angle_beta   90.00
_cell.angle_gamma   90.00
#
_symmetry.space_group_name_H-M   'P 1'
#
loop_
_entity.id
_entity.type
_entity.pdbx_description
1 polymer ?
#
loop_
_entity_poly.entity_id
_entity_poly.type
_entity_poly.pdbx_seq_one_letter_code
_entity_poly.pdbx_strand_id
1 'polypeptide(L)'
;MQYNLTNPKASDFSQNGQSAVVAQLLGQKTGGFFVEAGAYNGEDLSNTLYFERELNWTGLLVEPDPWNYYALKKRRRKAYSMGACLSSNRQIREVRFKQSDTMGKVVPENFPGKGIFTHQTCFPLHVLLLALEQNHVDFLSLDVEGLEEEPYFSNSRRLQGTQNTKLRPFRVEGRGGSSGRGGSKGGGSSYYWTVGVSRGWLICAVAFSKPRADDHHPEEVDLFDWDLERITEKELNLYDQELEVAKDLLWRTLSCKRCGNRVPFDQKLSWMKYCSCQSPSSSPTVGSLLPAHSMRGVSKKRQEYEGEGEWEAIMERHDLILWRRLRQDGLYEYRSYGRYEDVSANSFLRAHMDLGFRTKWDETTLDIHVIDKDKSSDSVVIYWLSKFPYPMYNRDFVFKRSHRVSDDGRTVVVLSKITTHPNAPLKRENHRVQEYQSVLNVRPFRRFDEPGLEYTFQYVDNPGSNLPGFFVSYVAYKGFPTFIEKAHQRYDVLDALTPPMGSRRP
;
A
#
# COMPACT_ATOMS: atom_id res chain seq x y z
N MET A 1 23.92 -34.90 -6.77
CA MET A 1 23.33 -36.14 -6.20
C MET A 1 22.32 -36.71 -7.19
N GLN A 2 21.98 -38.00 -7.07
CA GLN A 2 20.91 -38.63 -7.86
C GLN A 2 19.54 -38.34 -7.24
N TYR A 3 18.53 -38.17 -8.08
CA TYR A 3 17.12 -38.03 -7.66
C TYR A 3 16.63 -39.27 -6.92
N ASN A 4 15.65 -39.09 -6.04
CA ASN A 4 15.00 -40.16 -5.28
C ASN A 4 13.49 -40.12 -5.55
N LEU A 5 13.12 -40.39 -6.80
CA LEU A 5 11.73 -40.38 -7.26
C LEU A 5 11.08 -41.75 -7.09
N THR A 6 9.78 -41.76 -6.79
CA THR A 6 8.92 -42.96 -6.79
C THR A 6 8.70 -43.49 -8.21
N ASN A 7 8.57 -42.62 -9.22
CA ASN A 7 8.47 -43.01 -10.63
C ASN A 7 9.59 -42.39 -11.49
N PRO A 8 10.84 -42.90 -11.42
CA PRO A 8 11.98 -42.31 -12.13
C PRO A 8 11.91 -42.46 -13.67
N LYS A 9 10.98 -43.26 -14.20
CA LYS A 9 10.80 -43.46 -15.65
C LYS A 9 9.79 -42.49 -16.28
N ALA A 10 8.92 -41.86 -15.50
CA ALA A 10 8.06 -40.79 -16.00
C ALA A 10 8.90 -39.55 -16.31
N SER A 11 8.50 -38.79 -17.34
CA SER A 11 9.10 -37.50 -17.74
C SER A 11 8.24 -36.31 -17.32
N ASP A 12 6.92 -36.41 -17.46
CA ASP A 12 5.95 -35.41 -16.99
C ASP A 12 5.17 -35.95 -15.78
N PHE A 13 4.91 -35.07 -14.82
CA PHE A 13 4.22 -35.33 -13.56
C PHE A 13 3.06 -34.35 -13.32
N SER A 14 2.87 -33.37 -14.21
CA SER A 14 1.78 -32.41 -14.14
C SER A 14 0.42 -33.09 -14.33
N GLN A 15 -0.58 -32.65 -13.56
CA GLN A 15 -1.89 -33.31 -13.50
C GLN A 15 -2.58 -33.38 -14.88
N ASN A 16 -2.44 -32.34 -15.69
CA ASN A 16 -3.15 -32.18 -16.96
C ASN A 16 -2.22 -31.99 -18.18
N GLY A 17 -0.95 -32.44 -18.08
CA GLY A 17 0.06 -32.27 -19.14
C GLY A 17 0.51 -30.81 -19.33
N GLN A 18 0.40 -30.00 -18.28
CA GLN A 18 0.76 -28.58 -18.27
C GLN A 18 2.23 -28.37 -18.66
N SER A 19 3.14 -29.24 -18.18
CA SER A 19 4.57 -29.12 -18.47
C SER A 19 4.87 -29.19 -19.96
N ALA A 20 4.23 -30.12 -20.69
CA ALA A 20 4.39 -30.24 -22.13
C ALA A 20 3.92 -28.99 -22.91
N VAL A 21 2.79 -28.39 -22.49
CA VAL A 21 2.24 -27.17 -23.11
C VAL A 21 3.15 -25.96 -22.84
N VAL A 22 3.61 -25.80 -21.60
CA VAL A 22 4.55 -24.74 -21.18
C VAL A 22 5.87 -24.88 -21.95
N ALA A 23 6.43 -26.09 -22.07
CA ALA A 23 7.65 -26.34 -22.82
C ALA A 23 7.51 -26.06 -24.32
N GLN A 24 6.38 -26.41 -24.93
CA GLN A 24 6.11 -26.09 -26.34
C GLN A 24 6.08 -24.57 -26.59
N LEU A 25 5.45 -23.82 -25.70
CA LEU A 25 5.28 -22.37 -25.84
C LEU A 25 6.56 -21.58 -25.54
N LEU A 26 7.42 -22.09 -24.66
CA LEU A 26 8.80 -21.63 -24.49
C LEU A 26 9.74 -22.08 -25.62
N GLY A 27 9.24 -22.71 -26.68
CA GLY A 27 10.05 -23.17 -27.81
C GLY A 27 11.08 -24.23 -27.44
N GLN A 28 10.78 -25.06 -26.43
CA GLN A 28 11.70 -26.05 -25.84
C GLN A 28 12.99 -25.42 -25.28
N LYS A 29 12.90 -24.20 -24.71
CA LYS A 29 14.02 -23.55 -24.01
C LYS A 29 14.67 -24.49 -23.01
N THR A 30 15.98 -24.63 -23.08
CA THR A 30 16.81 -25.32 -22.08
C THR A 30 17.49 -24.31 -21.16
N GLY A 31 17.84 -24.74 -19.93
CA GLY A 31 18.58 -23.89 -18.98
C GLY A 31 17.83 -22.64 -18.49
N GLY A 32 16.50 -22.69 -18.39
CA GLY A 32 15.71 -21.62 -17.77
C GLY A 32 15.64 -21.71 -16.24
N PHE A 33 14.99 -20.72 -15.62
CA PHE A 33 14.70 -20.71 -14.18
C PHE A 33 13.19 -20.80 -13.91
N PHE A 34 12.74 -21.71 -13.05
CA PHE A 34 11.32 -21.81 -12.65
C PHE A 34 11.07 -21.46 -11.17
N VAL A 35 9.83 -21.13 -10.83
CA VAL A 35 9.33 -21.09 -9.45
C VAL A 35 8.03 -21.92 -9.37
N GLU A 36 7.92 -22.77 -8.36
CA GLU A 36 6.70 -23.56 -8.06
C GLU A 36 6.25 -23.24 -6.63
N ALA A 37 5.08 -22.61 -6.48
CA ALA A 37 4.43 -22.40 -5.20
C ALA A 37 3.30 -23.43 -5.03
N GLY A 38 3.29 -24.11 -3.88
CA GLY A 38 2.50 -25.34 -3.71
C GLY A 38 3.22 -26.56 -4.30
N ALA A 39 4.54 -26.65 -4.10
CA ALA A 39 5.36 -27.70 -4.68
C ALA A 39 5.07 -29.12 -4.10
N TYR A 40 4.16 -29.22 -3.12
CA TYR A 40 3.65 -30.45 -2.54
C TYR A 40 4.80 -31.40 -2.14
N ASN A 41 4.78 -32.65 -2.55
CA ASN A 41 5.82 -33.63 -2.24
C ASN A 41 7.03 -33.59 -3.20
N GLY A 42 7.10 -32.60 -4.11
CA GLY A 42 8.20 -32.38 -5.05
C GLY A 42 8.26 -33.32 -6.26
N GLU A 43 7.32 -34.25 -6.39
CA GLU A 43 7.24 -35.22 -7.50
C GLU A 43 5.83 -35.31 -8.06
N ASP A 44 4.86 -35.74 -7.25
CA ASP A 44 3.48 -35.90 -7.69
C ASP A 44 2.86 -34.52 -7.97
N LEU A 45 2.11 -34.41 -9.07
CA LEU A 45 1.50 -33.17 -9.58
C LEU A 45 2.47 -32.05 -9.99
N SER A 46 3.80 -32.23 -9.85
CA SER A 46 4.78 -31.16 -10.11
C SER A 46 4.79 -30.73 -11.57
N ASN A 47 4.52 -29.46 -11.80
CA ASN A 47 4.58 -28.79 -13.09
C ASN A 47 6.02 -28.47 -13.51
N THR A 48 6.99 -28.52 -12.60
CA THR A 48 8.39 -28.12 -12.87
C THR A 48 9.38 -29.27 -13.02
N LEU A 49 9.04 -30.49 -12.58
CA LEU A 49 9.97 -31.64 -12.58
C LEU A 49 10.49 -31.98 -13.98
N TYR A 50 9.63 -31.85 -15.01
CA TYR A 50 10.02 -32.02 -16.41
C TYR A 50 11.12 -31.04 -16.84
N PHE A 51 10.99 -29.75 -16.51
CA PHE A 51 11.95 -28.71 -16.86
C PHE A 51 13.31 -28.95 -16.22
N GLU A 52 13.31 -29.31 -14.93
CA GLU A 52 14.54 -29.59 -14.17
C GLU A 52 15.30 -30.80 -14.71
N ARG A 53 14.57 -31.86 -15.10
CA ARG A 53 15.17 -33.13 -15.53
C ARG A 53 15.54 -33.15 -17.00
N GLU A 54 14.61 -32.78 -17.87
CA GLU A 54 14.68 -33.05 -19.31
C GLU A 54 15.17 -31.81 -20.10
N LEU A 55 14.96 -30.60 -19.56
CA LEU A 55 15.40 -29.33 -20.17
C LEU A 55 16.59 -28.66 -19.43
N ASN A 56 17.11 -29.30 -18.38
CA ASN A 56 18.22 -28.82 -17.56
C ASN A 56 17.98 -27.42 -16.94
N TRP A 57 16.75 -27.16 -16.49
CA TRP A 57 16.42 -25.92 -15.78
C TRP A 57 16.87 -25.96 -14.31
N THR A 58 17.09 -24.79 -13.74
CA THR A 58 17.15 -24.57 -12.30
C THR A 58 15.84 -23.94 -11.81
N GLY A 59 15.65 -23.81 -10.51
CA GLY A 59 14.43 -23.21 -9.99
C GLY A 59 14.32 -23.20 -8.48
N LEU A 60 13.18 -22.71 -7.99
CA LEU A 60 12.80 -22.64 -6.58
C LEU A 60 11.44 -23.32 -6.36
N LEU A 61 11.41 -24.29 -5.45
CA LEU A 61 10.21 -24.94 -4.94
C LEU A 61 9.82 -24.32 -3.59
N VAL A 62 8.56 -23.92 -3.43
CA VAL A 62 8.04 -23.29 -2.21
C VAL A 62 6.84 -24.11 -1.73
N GLU A 63 6.96 -24.68 -0.53
CA GLU A 63 5.94 -25.53 0.07
C GLU A 63 5.71 -25.14 1.54
N PRO A 64 4.52 -24.62 1.90
CA PRO A 64 4.22 -24.19 3.28
C PRO A 64 3.80 -25.31 4.22
N ASP A 65 3.34 -26.48 3.76
CA ASP A 65 3.00 -27.58 4.68
C ASP A 65 4.28 -28.31 5.13
N PRO A 66 4.56 -28.41 6.45
CA PRO A 66 5.77 -29.06 6.94
C PRO A 66 5.91 -30.54 6.54
N TRP A 67 4.81 -31.28 6.38
CA TRP A 67 4.86 -32.69 5.98
C TRP A 67 5.17 -32.84 4.50
N ASN A 68 4.53 -32.03 3.67
CA ASN A 68 4.76 -32.00 2.22
C ASN A 68 6.20 -31.54 1.93
N TYR A 69 6.66 -30.46 2.58
CA TYR A 69 8.04 -30.00 2.46
C TYR A 69 9.06 -31.06 2.91
N TYR A 70 8.79 -31.79 4.01
CA TYR A 70 9.63 -32.90 4.43
C TYR A 70 9.67 -34.05 3.40
N ALA A 71 8.56 -34.35 2.73
CA ALA A 71 8.52 -35.30 1.62
C ALA A 71 9.29 -34.79 0.39
N LEU A 72 9.13 -33.51 0.03
CA LEU A 72 9.85 -32.82 -1.05
C LEU A 72 11.37 -32.92 -0.86
N LYS A 73 11.89 -32.65 0.35
CA LYS A 73 13.32 -32.81 0.64
C LYS A 73 13.82 -34.25 0.41
N LYS A 74 12.97 -35.27 0.61
CA LYS A 74 13.34 -36.67 0.33
C LYS A 74 13.47 -36.99 -1.16
N ARG A 75 12.81 -36.25 -2.06
CA ARG A 75 12.93 -36.45 -3.52
C ARG A 75 14.29 -36.08 -4.10
N ARG A 76 15.09 -35.29 -3.36
CA ARG A 76 16.41 -34.81 -3.80
C ARG A 76 16.36 -34.10 -5.15
N ARG A 77 15.34 -33.25 -5.34
CA ARG A 77 15.31 -32.23 -6.40
C ARG A 77 16.60 -31.41 -6.35
N LYS A 78 17.13 -31.02 -7.52
CA LYS A 78 18.29 -30.13 -7.67
C LYS A 78 17.91 -28.67 -7.50
N ALA A 79 16.64 -28.32 -7.75
CA ALA A 79 16.11 -27.00 -7.47
C ALA A 79 16.28 -26.60 -6.00
N TYR A 80 16.37 -25.30 -5.75
CA TYR A 80 16.25 -24.73 -4.42
C TYR A 80 14.87 -25.06 -3.84
N SER A 81 14.77 -25.17 -2.52
CA SER A 81 13.53 -25.57 -1.86
C SER A 81 13.37 -24.80 -0.55
N MET A 82 12.19 -24.22 -0.29
CA MET A 82 11.89 -23.51 0.93
C MET A 82 10.59 -24.00 1.59
N GLY A 83 10.66 -24.28 2.89
CA GLY A 83 9.53 -24.67 3.73
C GLY A 83 8.85 -23.44 4.32
N ALA A 84 8.04 -22.76 3.52
CA ALA A 84 7.37 -21.50 3.86
C ALA A 84 6.35 -21.15 2.75
N CYS A 85 5.56 -20.09 2.94
CA CYS A 85 4.63 -19.58 1.93
C CYS A 85 5.22 -18.43 1.10
N LEU A 86 4.62 -18.15 -0.06
CA LEU A 86 4.78 -16.86 -0.73
C LEU A 86 3.82 -15.83 -0.11
N SER A 87 4.29 -14.59 0.03
CA SER A 87 3.50 -13.44 0.48
C SER A 87 3.11 -12.58 -0.71
N SER A 88 1.82 -12.26 -0.86
CA SER A 88 1.34 -11.18 -1.73
C SER A 88 1.71 -9.78 -1.17
N ASN A 89 2.02 -9.68 0.12
CA ASN A 89 2.50 -8.46 0.75
C ASN A 89 4.02 -8.31 0.67
N ARG A 90 4.51 -7.07 0.56
CA ARG A 90 5.94 -6.73 0.53
C ARG A 90 6.68 -6.82 1.88
N GLN A 91 6.01 -7.35 2.91
CA GLN A 91 6.59 -7.66 4.21
C GLN A 91 6.63 -9.17 4.42
N ILE A 92 7.68 -9.63 5.10
CA ILE A 92 7.71 -10.97 5.70
C ILE A 92 6.68 -10.97 6.82
N ARG A 93 5.74 -11.91 6.79
CA ARG A 93 4.70 -12.05 7.81
C ARG A 93 4.51 -13.50 8.21
N GLU A 94 4.14 -13.71 9.46
CA GLU A 94 3.67 -15.01 9.92
C GLU A 94 2.16 -15.12 9.66
N VAL A 95 1.70 -16.29 9.20
CA VAL A 95 0.28 -16.55 8.95
C VAL A 95 -0.14 -17.89 9.54
N ARG A 96 -1.39 -17.98 9.99
CA ARG A 96 -1.99 -19.27 10.33
C ARG A 96 -2.29 -20.05 9.05
N PHE A 97 -1.72 -21.25 8.95
CA PHE A 97 -1.89 -22.17 7.84
C PHE A 97 -2.63 -23.42 8.31
N LYS A 98 -3.60 -23.87 7.51
CA LYS A 98 -4.30 -25.15 7.72
C LYS A 98 -3.62 -26.22 6.87
N GLN A 99 -3.06 -27.23 7.54
CA GLN A 99 -2.42 -28.37 6.89
C GLN A 99 -3.44 -29.26 6.17
N SER A 100 -3.03 -29.81 5.04
CA SER A 100 -3.76 -30.80 4.25
C SER A 100 -2.79 -31.49 3.30
N ASP A 101 -3.20 -32.63 2.75
CA ASP A 101 -2.40 -33.39 1.79
C ASP A 101 -2.18 -32.55 0.52
N THR A 102 -3.23 -32.37 -0.30
CA THR A 102 -3.19 -31.47 -1.48
C THR A 102 -3.84 -30.10 -1.24
N MET A 103 -4.81 -29.98 -0.32
CA MET A 103 -5.65 -28.77 -0.18
C MET A 103 -5.21 -27.83 0.97
N GLY A 104 -3.89 -27.66 1.13
CA GLY A 104 -3.32 -26.85 2.22
C GLY A 104 -3.50 -25.36 1.95
N LYS A 105 -3.87 -24.56 2.96
CA LYS A 105 -4.11 -23.12 2.73
C LYS A 105 -3.94 -22.21 3.94
N VAL A 106 -3.66 -20.93 3.65
CA VAL A 106 -3.68 -19.83 4.63
C VAL A 106 -5.11 -19.60 5.11
N VAL A 107 -5.28 -19.34 6.40
CA VAL A 107 -6.58 -19.09 7.03
C VAL A 107 -6.50 -17.90 8.02
N PRO A 108 -7.61 -17.18 8.28
CA PRO A 108 -7.66 -16.17 9.33
C PRO A 108 -7.37 -16.76 10.72
N GLU A 109 -6.85 -15.94 11.65
CA GLU A 109 -6.57 -16.39 13.02
C GLU A 109 -7.80 -16.96 13.75
N ASN A 110 -8.99 -16.43 13.47
CA ASN A 110 -10.25 -16.90 14.06
C ASN A 110 -10.98 -17.98 13.22
N PHE A 111 -10.29 -18.71 12.35
CA PHE A 111 -10.92 -19.67 11.43
C PHE A 111 -11.60 -20.84 12.17
N PRO A 112 -12.94 -21.02 12.07
CA PRO A 112 -13.71 -21.95 12.91
C PRO A 112 -13.69 -23.42 12.43
N GLY A 113 -12.68 -23.81 11.65
CA GLY A 113 -12.61 -25.14 11.03
C GLY A 113 -11.90 -26.19 11.87
N LYS A 114 -12.27 -27.47 11.67
CA LYS A 114 -11.48 -28.62 12.14
C LYS A 114 -10.27 -28.85 11.22
N GLY A 115 -9.14 -29.24 11.80
CA GLY A 115 -7.90 -29.59 11.08
C GLY A 115 -6.66 -29.43 11.96
N ILE A 116 -5.49 -29.75 11.39
CA ILE A 116 -4.19 -29.40 11.98
C ILE A 116 -3.82 -28.00 11.48
N PHE A 117 -3.35 -27.16 12.39
CA PHE A 117 -2.92 -25.79 12.09
C PHE A 117 -1.47 -25.58 12.51
N THR A 118 -0.77 -24.74 11.76
CA THR A 118 0.61 -24.35 12.01
C THR A 118 0.78 -22.89 11.62
N HIS A 119 1.75 -22.20 12.20
CA HIS A 119 2.15 -20.87 11.77
C HIS A 119 3.27 -21.01 10.73
N GLN A 120 3.13 -20.30 9.62
CA GLN A 120 4.08 -20.31 8.51
C GLN A 120 4.53 -18.90 8.20
N THR A 121 5.84 -18.72 8.00
CA THR A 121 6.40 -17.46 7.52
C THR A 121 6.20 -17.35 6.03
N CYS A 122 5.50 -16.31 5.57
CA CYS A 122 5.39 -16.00 4.15
C CYS A 122 6.43 -14.95 3.74
N PHE A 123 7.16 -15.21 2.66
CA PHE A 123 8.16 -14.31 2.10
C PHE A 123 7.68 -13.69 0.78
N PRO A 124 7.92 -12.39 0.52
CA PRO A 124 7.71 -11.83 -0.80
C PRO A 124 8.63 -12.53 -1.82
N LEU A 125 8.12 -12.91 -3.00
CA LEU A 125 8.89 -13.67 -3.99
C LEU A 125 10.23 -13.00 -4.36
N HIS A 126 10.24 -11.66 -4.48
CA HIS A 126 11.46 -10.92 -4.78
C HIS A 126 12.57 -11.09 -3.73
N VAL A 127 12.24 -11.27 -2.45
CA VAL A 127 13.23 -11.52 -1.39
C VAL A 127 13.92 -12.87 -1.60
N LEU A 128 13.16 -13.87 -2.05
CA LEU A 128 13.67 -15.21 -2.33
C LEU A 128 14.54 -15.22 -3.58
N LEU A 129 14.11 -14.54 -4.65
CA LEU A 129 14.90 -14.42 -5.88
C LEU A 129 16.21 -13.67 -5.62
N LEU A 130 16.19 -12.58 -4.86
CA LEU A 130 17.41 -11.86 -4.43
C LEU A 130 18.35 -12.77 -3.61
N ALA A 131 17.82 -13.58 -2.69
CA ALA A 131 18.62 -14.52 -1.90
C ALA A 131 19.22 -15.69 -2.72
N LEU A 132 18.70 -15.93 -3.93
CA LEU A 132 19.20 -16.92 -4.89
C LEU A 132 20.02 -16.28 -6.03
N GLU A 133 20.31 -14.97 -5.94
CA GLU A 133 20.96 -14.18 -6.98
C GLU A 133 20.27 -14.27 -8.36
N GLN A 134 18.94 -14.48 -8.36
CA GLN A 134 18.13 -14.57 -9.57
C GLN A 134 17.41 -13.26 -9.86
N ASN A 135 17.48 -12.84 -11.13
CA ASN A 135 16.85 -11.63 -11.65
C ASN A 135 15.75 -11.89 -12.69
N HIS A 136 15.45 -13.15 -13.01
CA HIS A 136 14.42 -13.57 -13.95
C HIS A 136 13.79 -14.90 -13.53
N VAL A 137 12.57 -15.18 -14.02
CA VAL A 137 11.90 -16.47 -13.89
C VAL A 137 11.20 -16.77 -15.22
N ASP A 138 11.60 -17.82 -15.91
CA ASP A 138 11.00 -18.19 -17.20
C ASP A 138 9.62 -18.86 -17.07
N PHE A 139 9.39 -19.57 -15.95
CA PHE A 139 8.12 -20.24 -15.66
C PHE A 139 7.73 -20.10 -14.19
N LEU A 140 6.58 -19.48 -13.93
CA LEU A 140 5.97 -19.40 -12.59
C LEU A 140 4.72 -20.29 -12.54
N SER A 141 4.77 -21.32 -11.69
CA SER A 141 3.65 -22.19 -11.33
C SER A 141 3.10 -21.78 -9.96
N LEU A 142 1.81 -21.46 -9.92
CA LEU A 142 1.07 -21.09 -8.71
C LEU A 142 -0.07 -22.09 -8.51
N ASP A 143 0.02 -22.88 -7.45
CA ASP A 143 -1.00 -23.85 -7.05
C ASP A 143 -1.22 -23.70 -5.54
N VAL A 144 -2.08 -22.75 -5.14
CA VAL A 144 -2.22 -22.23 -3.76
C VAL A 144 -3.66 -22.29 -3.24
N GLU A 145 -4.48 -23.17 -3.85
CA GLU A 145 -5.78 -23.63 -3.36
C GLU A 145 -6.79 -22.51 -3.05
N GLY A 146 -6.94 -21.58 -4.02
CA GLY A 146 -7.98 -20.55 -4.05
C GLY A 146 -7.51 -19.14 -3.74
N LEU A 147 -6.20 -18.88 -3.74
CA LEU A 147 -5.61 -17.54 -3.59
C LEU A 147 -5.03 -16.99 -4.91
N GLU A 148 -5.12 -17.73 -6.01
CA GLU A 148 -4.71 -17.34 -7.36
C GLU A 148 -5.51 -16.13 -7.89
N GLU A 149 -6.72 -15.93 -7.37
CA GLU A 149 -7.59 -14.79 -7.68
C GLU A 149 -7.29 -13.54 -6.81
N GLU A 150 -6.35 -13.57 -5.85
CA GLU A 150 -5.91 -12.31 -5.22
C GLU A 150 -5.36 -11.35 -6.30
N PRO A 151 -5.59 -10.04 -6.19
CA PRO A 151 -5.26 -9.08 -7.26
C PRO A 151 -3.80 -9.14 -7.73
N TYR A 152 -2.87 -9.52 -6.85
CA TYR A 152 -1.43 -9.59 -7.13
C TYR A 152 -0.99 -10.82 -7.95
N PHE A 153 -1.70 -11.95 -7.87
CA PHE A 153 -1.42 -13.12 -8.70
C PHE A 153 -2.14 -13.05 -10.06
N SER A 154 -3.22 -12.26 -10.13
CA SER A 154 -3.99 -12.01 -11.35
C SER A 154 -3.57 -10.76 -12.15
N ASN A 155 -2.84 -9.80 -11.57
CA ASN A 155 -2.35 -8.58 -12.25
C ASN A 155 -1.16 -8.79 -13.22
N SER A 156 -1.19 -9.85 -14.04
CA SER A 156 -0.48 -9.84 -15.33
C SER A 156 -1.25 -9.00 -16.36
N ARG A 157 -1.52 -7.72 -16.03
CA ARG A 157 -2.53 -6.90 -16.73
C ARG A 157 -2.04 -6.30 -18.05
N ARG A 158 -1.95 -7.16 -19.06
CA ARG A 158 -2.53 -6.96 -20.40
C ARG A 158 -2.60 -5.51 -20.94
N LEU A 159 -1.60 -5.16 -21.75
CA LEU A 159 -1.58 -3.98 -22.63
C LEU A 159 -2.74 -3.96 -23.65
N GLN A 160 -3.24 -2.75 -23.99
CA GLN A 160 -4.35 -2.51 -24.94
C GLN A 160 -4.12 -1.34 -25.94
N GLY A 161 -4.05 -1.68 -27.24
CA GLY A 161 -4.32 -0.91 -28.46
C GLY A 161 -4.75 -1.72 -29.73
N THR A 162 -6.02 -2.19 -29.82
CA THR A 162 -6.87 -2.41 -31.03
C THR A 162 -6.82 -3.70 -31.92
N GLN A 163 -7.65 -3.73 -33.00
CA GLN A 163 -8.42 -4.90 -33.47
C GLN A 163 -7.84 -5.75 -34.64
N ASN A 164 -8.64 -6.73 -35.09
CA ASN A 164 -8.60 -7.50 -36.35
C ASN A 164 -7.44 -8.48 -36.61
N THR A 165 -7.67 -9.75 -36.27
CA THR A 165 -7.47 -10.89 -37.20
C THR A 165 -8.27 -12.11 -36.70
N LYS A 166 -9.20 -12.64 -37.50
CA LYS A 166 -9.94 -13.88 -37.18
C LYS A 166 -9.07 -15.10 -37.45
N LEU A 167 -8.83 -15.95 -36.44
CA LEU A 167 -8.40 -17.35 -36.65
C LEU A 167 -9.21 -18.30 -35.76
N ARG A 168 -9.41 -19.52 -36.25
CA ARG A 168 -10.42 -20.50 -35.79
C ARG A 168 -9.85 -21.47 -34.75
N PRO A 169 -10.70 -22.15 -33.94
CA PRO A 169 -10.24 -23.13 -32.96
C PRO A 169 -9.65 -24.36 -33.66
N PHE A 170 -8.58 -24.92 -33.09
CA PHE A 170 -8.11 -26.26 -33.41
C PHE A 170 -8.60 -27.24 -32.34
N ARG A 171 -9.14 -28.38 -32.75
CA ARG A 171 -9.71 -29.39 -31.85
C ARG A 171 -8.74 -30.57 -31.73
N VAL A 172 -8.40 -30.95 -30.51
CA VAL A 172 -7.73 -32.24 -30.23
C VAL A 172 -8.78 -33.17 -29.61
N GLU A 173 -9.10 -34.26 -30.32
CA GLU A 173 -10.03 -35.28 -29.82
C GLU A 173 -9.25 -36.39 -29.11
N GLY A 174 -9.41 -36.51 -27.79
CA GLY A 174 -9.02 -37.70 -27.04
C GLY A 174 -10.04 -38.82 -27.24
N ARG A 175 -9.59 -40.02 -27.65
CA ARG A 175 -10.45 -41.20 -27.85
C ARG A 175 -10.53 -42.07 -26.59
N GLY A 176 -11.74 -42.57 -26.30
CA GLY A 176 -12.00 -43.70 -25.40
C GLY A 176 -12.23 -43.29 -23.92
N GLY A 177 -13.11 -43.94 -23.17
CA GLY A 177 -14.02 -45.06 -23.50
C GLY A 177 -15.12 -45.21 -22.44
N SER A 178 -16.23 -45.85 -22.78
CA SER A 178 -17.50 -45.77 -22.05
C SER A 178 -17.87 -47.00 -21.18
N SER A 179 -18.23 -46.78 -19.92
CA SER A 179 -19.22 -47.55 -19.11
C SER A 179 -19.39 -46.82 -17.76
N GLY A 180 -20.55 -46.26 -17.35
CA GLY A 180 -21.81 -46.93 -16.99
C GLY A 180 -21.80 -47.29 -15.48
N ARG A 181 -22.72 -46.88 -14.59
CA ARG A 181 -24.04 -46.20 -14.69
C ARG A 181 -24.35 -45.42 -13.38
N GLY A 182 -25.19 -44.38 -13.48
CA GLY A 182 -26.23 -44.08 -12.47
C GLY A 182 -25.89 -43.23 -11.24
N GLY A 183 -26.10 -41.91 -11.32
CA GLY A 183 -26.09 -41.02 -10.16
C GLY A 183 -26.25 -39.53 -10.52
N SER A 184 -27.48 -39.01 -10.53
CA SER A 184 -27.77 -37.64 -10.99
C SER A 184 -27.74 -36.61 -9.85
N LYS A 185 -26.62 -35.88 -9.69
CA LYS A 185 -26.57 -34.56 -9.05
C LYS A 185 -25.44 -33.70 -9.64
N GLY A 186 -25.74 -32.43 -9.94
CA GLY A 186 -24.77 -31.33 -10.09
C GLY A 186 -23.66 -31.50 -11.14
N GLY A 187 -23.91 -31.07 -12.38
CA GLY A 187 -22.87 -31.00 -13.41
C GLY A 187 -21.86 -29.88 -13.16
N GLY A 188 -20.78 -30.17 -12.43
CA GLY A 188 -19.61 -29.31 -12.35
C GLY A 188 -18.73 -29.48 -13.58
N SER A 189 -18.88 -28.60 -14.58
CA SER A 189 -17.94 -28.54 -15.71
C SER A 189 -16.73 -27.69 -15.35
N SER A 190 -15.63 -28.33 -14.97
CA SER A 190 -14.31 -27.67 -14.86
C SER A 190 -13.73 -27.47 -16.27
N TYR A 191 -13.45 -26.23 -16.65
CA TYR A 191 -12.81 -25.87 -17.92
C TYR A 191 -11.50 -25.13 -17.65
N TYR A 192 -10.35 -25.74 -17.99
CA TYR A 192 -9.03 -25.13 -17.82
C TYR A 192 -8.16 -25.34 -19.07
N TRP A 193 -7.96 -24.29 -19.88
CA TRP A 193 -6.92 -24.22 -20.92
C TRP A 193 -6.58 -22.77 -21.26
N THR A 194 -5.33 -22.34 -21.02
CA THR A 194 -4.36 -21.93 -22.06
C THR A 194 -3.17 -21.21 -21.43
N VAL A 195 -2.01 -21.39 -22.05
CA VAL A 195 -0.71 -20.87 -21.62
C VAL A 195 -0.28 -19.77 -22.60
N GLY A 196 0.35 -18.69 -22.13
CA GLY A 196 0.66 -17.51 -22.94
C GLY A 196 2.14 -17.13 -22.95
N VAL A 197 2.68 -16.88 -24.15
CA VAL A 197 4.02 -16.27 -24.35
C VAL A 197 3.87 -14.76 -24.54
N SER A 198 4.59 -13.98 -23.76
CA SER A 198 5.02 -12.63 -24.15
C SER A 198 6.52 -12.52 -23.92
N ARG A 199 7.21 -11.60 -24.61
CA ARG A 199 8.69 -11.57 -24.71
C ARG A 199 9.37 -11.65 -23.32
N GLY A 200 9.84 -12.85 -22.96
CA GLY A 200 10.65 -13.13 -21.77
C GLY A 200 10.03 -14.07 -20.72
N TRP A 201 8.71 -14.29 -20.69
CA TRP A 201 8.05 -14.96 -19.55
C TRP A 201 6.92 -15.90 -19.98
N LEU A 202 6.76 -17.02 -19.26
CA LEU A 202 5.57 -17.88 -19.32
C LEU A 202 4.88 -17.97 -17.95
N ILE A 203 3.57 -17.70 -17.92
CA ILE A 203 2.73 -17.77 -16.72
C ILE A 203 1.57 -18.75 -16.98
N CYS A 204 1.33 -19.66 -16.04
CA CYS A 204 0.14 -20.52 -16.02
C CYS A 204 -0.91 -19.96 -15.05
N ALA A 205 -1.86 -19.18 -15.56
CA ALA A 205 -3.08 -18.75 -14.87
C ALA A 205 -4.19 -18.49 -15.93
N VAL A 206 -5.47 -18.56 -15.57
CA VAL A 206 -6.57 -18.80 -16.55
C VAL A 206 -7.42 -17.54 -16.85
N ALA A 207 -7.45 -17.12 -18.14
CA ALA A 207 -8.42 -16.23 -18.84
C ALA A 207 -8.35 -14.66 -18.69
N PHE A 208 -9.29 -13.87 -19.25
CA PHE A 208 -9.29 -13.37 -20.66
C PHE A 208 -9.71 -11.87 -20.79
N SER A 209 -9.64 -11.27 -22.02
CA SER A 209 -10.11 -9.92 -22.52
C SER A 209 -9.08 -8.80 -22.95
N LYS A 210 -8.53 -8.91 -24.18
CA LYS A 210 -7.52 -8.05 -24.94
C LYS A 210 -8.06 -6.67 -25.44
N PRO A 211 -7.27 -5.72 -26.05
CA PRO A 211 -6.39 -5.93 -27.25
C PRO A 211 -5.18 -4.99 -27.58
N ARG A 212 -3.97 -5.51 -27.94
CA ARG A 212 -2.95 -5.05 -28.99
C ARG A 212 -2.07 -3.76 -28.83
N ALA A 213 -1.35 -3.27 -29.87
CA ALA A 213 -0.28 -2.22 -29.83
C ALA A 213 0.16 -1.70 -31.24
N ASP A 214 0.86 -0.55 -31.32
CA ASP A 214 1.91 -0.22 -32.32
C ASP A 214 2.81 0.99 -31.90
N ASP A 215 4.06 0.95 -32.39
CA ASP A 215 5.17 1.95 -32.46
C ASP A 215 5.98 2.53 -31.25
N HIS A 216 7.29 2.24 -31.34
CA HIS A 216 8.52 2.97 -30.95
C HIS A 216 9.07 3.10 -29.49
N HIS A 217 10.33 2.65 -29.39
CA HIS A 217 11.38 2.95 -28.40
C HIS A 217 11.31 2.29 -26.99
N PRO A 218 12.46 2.09 -26.31
CA PRO A 218 12.55 1.19 -25.16
C PRO A 218 11.99 1.83 -23.89
N GLU A 219 10.86 1.32 -23.40
CA GLU A 219 10.22 1.80 -22.17
C GLU A 219 10.92 1.28 -20.91
N GLU A 220 11.03 2.16 -19.91
CA GLU A 220 11.40 1.79 -18.55
C GLU A 220 10.31 0.93 -17.90
N VAL A 221 10.73 -0.17 -17.26
CA VAL A 221 9.84 -1.04 -16.49
C VAL A 221 9.50 -0.35 -15.17
N ASP A 222 8.24 0.03 -14.97
CA ASP A 222 7.79 0.64 -13.72
C ASP A 222 7.94 -0.37 -12.57
N LEU A 223 8.69 0.02 -11.53
CA LEU A 223 9.05 -0.84 -10.39
C LEU A 223 7.99 -0.80 -9.27
N PHE A 224 6.98 0.04 -9.44
CA PHE A 224 5.84 0.21 -8.54
C PHE A 224 4.53 -0.23 -9.20
N ASP A 225 3.73 -1.02 -8.50
CA ASP A 225 2.44 -1.50 -9.03
C ASP A 225 1.37 -0.41 -8.88
N TRP A 226 1.30 0.45 -9.88
CA TRP A 226 0.33 1.54 -9.97
C TRP A 226 -1.13 1.09 -10.20
N ASP A 227 -1.42 -0.20 -10.37
CA ASP A 227 -2.79 -0.71 -10.45
C ASP A 227 -3.34 -1.10 -9.07
N LEU A 228 -2.48 -1.53 -8.14
CA LEU A 228 -2.86 -2.00 -6.80
C LEU A 228 -2.46 -1.05 -5.68
N GLU A 229 -1.32 -0.36 -5.82
CA GLU A 229 -0.87 0.60 -4.81
C GLU A 229 -1.52 1.97 -4.97
N ARG A 230 -2.12 2.31 -6.11
CA ARG A 230 -2.70 3.64 -6.36
C ARG A 230 -3.76 4.01 -5.32
N ILE A 231 -3.63 5.21 -4.77
CA ILE A 231 -4.67 5.84 -3.95
C ILE A 231 -5.86 6.12 -4.85
N THR A 232 -6.99 5.48 -4.57
CA THR A 232 -8.20 5.62 -5.38
C THR A 232 -8.95 6.91 -5.08
N GLU A 233 -9.70 7.46 -6.04
CA GLU A 233 -10.64 8.56 -5.77
C GLU A 233 -11.60 8.21 -4.63
N LYS A 234 -12.08 6.95 -4.58
CA LYS A 234 -12.94 6.47 -3.49
C LYS A 234 -12.30 6.57 -2.10
N GLU A 235 -10.97 6.50 -1.99
CA GLU A 235 -10.26 6.77 -0.73
C GLU A 235 -10.13 8.27 -0.46
N LEU A 236 -9.81 9.08 -1.48
CA LEU A 236 -9.73 10.54 -1.34
C LEU A 236 -11.07 11.14 -0.88
N ASN A 237 -12.18 10.67 -1.44
CA ASN A 237 -13.54 11.10 -1.10
C ASN A 237 -13.94 10.83 0.36
N LEU A 238 -13.24 9.93 1.08
CA LEU A 238 -13.47 9.70 2.52
C LEU A 238 -13.09 10.92 3.38
N TYR A 239 -12.30 11.85 2.83
CA TYR A 239 -11.74 13.01 3.50
C TYR A 239 -12.32 14.35 3.02
N ASP A 240 -13.36 14.35 2.18
CA ASP A 240 -13.96 15.59 1.65
C ASP A 240 -14.51 16.54 2.74
N GLN A 241 -14.74 16.03 3.96
CA GLN A 241 -15.37 16.76 5.06
C GLN A 241 -14.41 17.14 6.21
N GLU A 242 -13.08 16.96 6.08
CA GLU A 242 -12.15 17.22 7.20
C GLU A 242 -12.22 18.65 7.75
N LEU A 243 -12.41 19.65 6.88
CA LEU A 243 -12.58 21.05 7.29
C LEU A 243 -13.80 21.24 8.19
N GLU A 244 -14.90 20.55 7.93
CA GLU A 244 -16.13 20.64 8.74
C GLU A 244 -16.01 19.81 10.02
N VAL A 245 -15.32 18.66 9.97
CA VAL A 245 -14.97 17.86 11.15
C VAL A 245 -14.07 18.64 12.09
N ALA A 246 -13.10 19.40 11.57
CA ALA A 246 -12.24 20.26 12.38
C ALA A 246 -12.99 21.46 13.00
N LYS A 247 -13.99 22.03 12.31
CA LYS A 247 -14.87 23.07 12.87
C LYS A 247 -15.79 22.51 13.97
N ASP A 248 -16.33 21.31 13.81
CA ASP A 248 -17.06 20.60 14.89
C ASP A 248 -16.13 20.31 16.08
N LEU A 249 -14.89 19.88 15.81
CA LEU A 249 -13.88 19.64 16.85
C LEU A 249 -13.52 20.92 17.63
N LEU A 250 -13.31 22.05 16.92
CA LEU A 250 -13.10 23.37 17.49
C LEU A 250 -14.27 23.78 18.40
N TRP A 251 -15.50 23.63 17.91
CA TRP A 251 -16.70 23.89 18.70
C TRP A 251 -16.79 22.97 19.92
N ARG A 252 -16.45 21.68 19.78
CA ARG A 252 -16.48 20.68 20.86
C ARG A 252 -15.49 20.96 21.98
N THR A 253 -14.23 21.17 21.63
CA THR A 253 -13.12 21.26 22.58
C THR A 253 -12.89 22.67 23.11
N LEU A 254 -13.17 23.71 22.32
CA LEU A 254 -12.66 25.07 22.59
C LEU A 254 -13.73 26.19 22.51
N SER A 255 -15.02 25.88 22.32
CA SER A 255 -16.12 26.84 22.42
C SER A 255 -17.03 26.59 23.62
N CYS A 256 -17.35 27.65 24.36
CA CYS A 256 -18.24 27.58 25.50
C CYS A 256 -19.66 27.20 25.08
N LYS A 257 -20.20 26.11 25.65
CA LYS A 257 -21.54 25.60 25.33
C LYS A 257 -22.70 26.54 25.68
N ARG A 258 -22.46 27.57 26.50
CA ARG A 258 -23.46 28.56 26.90
C ARG A 258 -23.47 29.82 26.05
N CYS A 259 -22.31 30.29 25.58
CA CYS A 259 -22.19 31.60 24.90
C CYS A 259 -21.42 31.57 23.57
N GLY A 260 -20.93 30.42 23.13
CA GLY A 260 -20.15 30.22 21.89
C GLY A 260 -18.73 30.78 21.90
N ASN A 261 -18.42 31.75 22.77
CA ASN A 261 -17.08 32.35 22.89
C ASN A 261 -16.00 31.33 23.25
N ARG A 262 -14.74 31.65 22.92
CA ARG A 262 -13.57 30.78 23.11
C ARG A 262 -13.34 30.42 24.58
N VAL A 263 -13.04 29.15 24.86
CA VAL A 263 -12.53 28.72 26.16
C VAL A 263 -10.99 28.81 26.14
N PRO A 264 -10.35 29.51 27.10
CA PRO A 264 -8.89 29.54 27.18
C PRO A 264 -8.34 28.20 27.69
N PHE A 265 -7.25 27.71 27.10
CA PHE A 265 -6.56 26.47 27.53
C PHE A 265 -5.03 26.59 27.43
N ASP A 266 -4.54 27.26 26.38
CA ASP A 266 -3.14 27.67 26.19
C ASP A 266 -3.04 29.22 26.35
N GLN A 267 -2.19 29.90 25.58
CA GLN A 267 -2.07 31.36 25.55
C GLN A 267 -3.35 32.05 25.01
N LYS A 268 -3.72 33.20 25.62
CA LYS A 268 -4.80 34.05 25.10
C LYS A 268 -4.33 34.87 23.88
N LEU A 269 -5.06 34.76 22.78
CA LEU A 269 -4.87 35.58 21.58
C LEU A 269 -5.59 36.93 21.72
N SER A 270 -4.91 38.02 21.36
CA SER A 270 -5.39 39.40 21.59
C SER A 270 -6.70 39.75 20.84
N TRP A 271 -6.89 39.18 19.65
CA TRP A 271 -8.07 39.39 18.81
C TRP A 271 -9.25 38.45 19.15
N MET A 272 -9.04 37.47 20.03
CA MET A 272 -10.03 36.43 20.30
C MET A 272 -10.94 36.75 21.48
N LYS A 273 -12.25 36.64 21.26
CA LYS A 273 -13.25 36.83 22.32
C LYS A 273 -13.39 35.58 23.19
N TYR A 274 -12.85 35.66 24.39
CA TYR A 274 -12.94 34.60 25.40
C TYR A 274 -14.26 34.64 26.18
N CYS A 275 -14.64 33.47 26.69
CA CYS A 275 -15.81 33.26 27.53
C CYS A 275 -15.63 33.90 28.93
N SER A 276 -16.67 34.56 29.43
CA SER A 276 -16.77 35.09 30.80
C SER A 276 -17.94 34.49 31.59
N CYS A 277 -18.52 33.37 31.13
CA CYS A 277 -19.56 32.68 31.88
C CYS A 277 -18.97 32.11 33.17
N GLN A 278 -19.56 32.49 34.32
CA GLN A 278 -19.30 31.82 35.60
C GLN A 278 -19.62 30.33 35.44
N SER A 279 -18.66 29.50 35.84
CA SER A 279 -18.72 28.05 35.68
C SER A 279 -19.76 27.43 36.63
N PRO A 280 -20.63 26.52 36.15
CA PRO A 280 -21.01 25.40 37.01
C PRO A 280 -19.73 24.62 37.33
N SER A 281 -19.64 24.03 38.51
CA SER A 281 -18.40 23.49 39.12
C SER A 281 -17.82 22.24 38.42
N SER A 282 -17.40 22.41 37.18
CA SER A 282 -16.46 21.57 36.46
C SER A 282 -15.70 22.46 35.47
N SER A 283 -14.43 22.73 35.77
CA SER A 283 -13.45 22.82 34.69
C SER A 283 -13.62 21.58 33.82
N PRO A 284 -13.57 21.67 32.48
CA PRO A 284 -13.46 20.45 31.68
C PRO A 284 -12.13 19.80 32.06
N THR A 285 -12.19 18.75 32.88
CA THR A 285 -11.11 17.77 32.96
C THR A 285 -10.84 17.26 31.54
N VAL A 286 -9.58 16.96 31.24
CA VAL A 286 -9.11 16.53 29.92
C VAL A 286 -9.51 15.05 29.66
N GLY A 287 -10.80 14.76 29.78
CA GLY A 287 -11.38 13.41 29.84
C GLY A 287 -12.89 13.44 30.14
N SER A 288 -13.63 14.27 29.39
CA SER A 288 -15.10 14.29 29.42
C SER A 288 -15.70 14.55 28.04
N LEU A 289 -14.97 14.27 26.96
CA LEU A 289 -15.44 14.41 25.59
C LEU A 289 -16.19 13.14 25.20
N LEU A 290 -17.42 13.28 24.70
CA LEU A 290 -18.19 12.13 24.23
C LEU A 290 -17.45 11.41 23.08
N PRO A 291 -17.52 10.07 22.99
CA PRO A 291 -16.81 9.29 21.98
C PRO A 291 -17.01 9.77 20.53
N ALA A 292 -15.99 9.53 19.71
CA ALA A 292 -15.89 9.96 18.31
C ALA A 292 -17.05 9.52 17.40
N HIS A 293 -17.79 8.48 17.78
CA HIS A 293 -18.97 7.94 17.06
C HIS A 293 -20.12 8.96 16.82
N SER A 294 -20.02 10.18 17.35
CA SER A 294 -21.01 11.26 17.19
C SER A 294 -20.59 12.44 16.30
N MET A 295 -19.42 12.40 15.63
CA MET A 295 -19.02 13.45 14.68
C MET A 295 -19.89 13.38 13.41
N ARG A 296 -20.53 14.50 13.04
CA ARG A 296 -21.33 14.57 11.81
C ARG A 296 -20.38 14.65 10.61
N GLY A 297 -20.64 13.87 9.57
CA GLY A 297 -19.89 13.92 8.31
C GLY A 297 -18.78 12.88 8.14
N VAL A 298 -18.34 12.22 9.22
CA VAL A 298 -17.41 11.10 9.11
C VAL A 298 -18.13 9.89 8.50
N SER A 299 -17.58 9.31 7.43
CA SER A 299 -18.16 8.12 6.80
C SER A 299 -18.14 6.92 7.74
N LYS A 300 -19.19 6.09 7.75
CA LYS A 300 -19.26 4.87 8.59
C LYS A 300 -18.06 3.94 8.38
N LYS A 301 -17.53 3.88 7.16
CA LYS A 301 -16.35 3.07 6.80
C LYS A 301 -15.04 3.60 7.40
N ARG A 302 -14.97 4.89 7.76
CA ARG A 302 -13.82 5.47 8.47
C ARG A 302 -13.93 5.29 9.99
N GLN A 303 -15.14 5.17 10.53
CA GLN A 303 -15.37 4.90 11.96
C GLN A 303 -14.81 3.55 12.42
N GLU A 304 -14.57 2.59 11.51
CA GLU A 304 -13.89 1.31 11.80
C GLU A 304 -12.37 1.45 11.96
N TYR A 305 -11.78 2.58 11.56
CA TYR A 305 -10.33 2.84 11.60
C TYR A 305 -9.93 4.01 12.52
N GLU A 306 -10.90 4.76 13.04
CA GLU A 306 -10.65 5.84 13.99
C GLU A 306 -10.55 5.30 15.42
N GLY A 307 -9.47 5.64 16.13
CA GLY A 307 -9.30 5.23 17.52
C GLY A 307 -10.41 5.76 18.45
N GLU A 308 -10.80 4.94 19.42
CA GLU A 308 -11.84 5.24 20.43
C GLU A 308 -11.50 6.41 21.37
N GLY A 309 -10.24 6.86 21.38
CA GLY A 309 -9.76 7.95 22.22
C GLY A 309 -10.44 9.31 21.97
N GLU A 310 -10.39 10.16 22.99
CA GLU A 310 -10.84 11.55 22.91
C GLU A 310 -9.80 12.44 22.19
N TRP A 311 -10.26 13.48 21.50
CA TRP A 311 -9.41 14.49 20.88
C TRP A 311 -9.10 15.63 21.85
N GLU A 312 -7.87 15.71 22.36
CA GLU A 312 -7.42 16.80 23.22
C GLU A 312 -6.74 17.93 22.42
N ALA A 313 -7.05 19.18 22.75
CA ALA A 313 -6.37 20.35 22.18
C ALA A 313 -5.02 20.56 22.91
N ILE A 314 -3.93 20.70 22.16
CA ILE A 314 -2.57 20.79 22.71
C ILE A 314 -1.81 22.06 22.36
N MET A 315 -2.29 22.85 21.39
CA MET A 315 -1.69 24.14 21.04
C MET A 315 -2.69 25.07 20.35
N GLU A 316 -2.65 26.37 20.67
CA GLU A 316 -3.31 27.43 19.91
C GLU A 316 -2.32 28.56 19.61
N ARG A 317 -2.20 28.92 18.34
CA ARG A 317 -1.44 30.07 17.82
C ARG A 317 -2.37 30.92 16.95
N HIS A 318 -1.88 32.07 16.48
CA HIS A 318 -2.68 33.04 15.73
C HIS A 318 -3.49 32.40 14.59
N ASP A 319 -2.84 31.59 13.75
CA ASP A 319 -3.44 31.03 12.53
C ASP A 319 -3.60 29.51 12.57
N LEU A 320 -3.43 28.90 13.75
CA LEU A 320 -3.31 27.44 13.89
C LEU A 320 -3.78 26.91 15.25
N ILE A 321 -4.57 25.84 15.21
CA ILE A 321 -4.93 25.02 16.37
C ILE A 321 -4.47 23.59 16.11
N LEU A 322 -3.89 22.93 17.12
CA LEU A 322 -3.43 21.54 17.05
C LEU A 322 -4.12 20.70 18.14
N TRP A 323 -4.65 19.54 17.72
CA TRP A 323 -5.17 18.48 18.57
C TRP A 323 -4.36 17.21 18.40
N ARG A 324 -4.40 16.34 19.42
CA ARG A 324 -3.99 14.94 19.31
C ARG A 324 -5.06 14.00 19.89
N ARG A 325 -5.01 12.74 19.50
CA ARG A 325 -5.80 11.62 20.03
C ARG A 325 -4.90 10.40 20.20
N LEU A 326 -5.05 9.66 21.29
CA LEU A 326 -4.40 8.35 21.45
C LEU A 326 -5.21 7.28 20.72
N ARG A 327 -4.56 6.49 19.85
CA ARG A 327 -5.13 5.34 19.15
C ARG A 327 -5.06 4.07 20.01
N GLN A 328 -5.83 3.05 19.65
CA GLN A 328 -5.86 1.75 20.37
C GLN A 328 -4.50 1.01 20.33
N ASP A 329 -3.71 1.22 19.27
CA ASP A 329 -2.34 0.72 19.11
C ASP A 329 -1.28 1.48 19.94
N GLY A 330 -1.68 2.53 20.67
CA GLY A 330 -0.79 3.35 21.49
C GLY A 330 -0.08 4.48 20.75
N LEU A 331 -0.30 4.66 19.45
CA LEU A 331 0.22 5.81 18.70
C LEU A 331 -0.66 7.05 18.89
N TYR A 332 -0.05 8.23 18.73
CA TYR A 332 -0.81 9.48 18.65
C TYR A 332 -1.17 9.80 17.21
N GLU A 333 -2.44 10.14 17.01
CA GLU A 333 -2.94 10.80 15.82
C GLU A 333 -3.00 12.30 16.07
N TYR A 334 -2.59 13.11 15.10
CA TYR A 334 -2.59 14.56 15.18
C TYR A 334 -3.51 15.14 14.11
N ARG A 335 -4.21 16.22 14.46
CA ARG A 335 -4.99 17.03 13.52
C ARG A 335 -4.74 18.49 13.82
N SER A 336 -4.51 19.27 12.79
CA SER A 336 -4.49 20.73 12.87
C SER A 336 -5.58 21.36 12.02
N TYR A 337 -5.96 22.57 12.40
CA TYR A 337 -6.83 23.46 11.65
C TYR A 337 -6.20 24.85 11.64
N GLY A 338 -6.07 25.43 10.45
CA GLY A 338 -5.53 26.77 10.30
C GLY A 338 -6.28 27.60 9.28
N ARG A 339 -6.11 28.91 9.39
CA ARG A 339 -6.73 29.92 8.53
C ARG A 339 -5.73 31.03 8.28
N TYR A 340 -5.45 31.32 7.02
CA TYR A 340 -4.64 32.46 6.62
C TYR A 340 -5.52 33.43 5.83
N GLU A 341 -5.49 34.72 6.16
CA GLU A 341 -6.25 35.76 5.44
C GLU A 341 -5.40 36.43 4.34
N ASP A 342 -4.07 36.26 4.40
CA ASP A 342 -3.01 36.88 3.61
C ASP A 342 -2.41 35.97 2.51
N VAL A 343 -2.47 34.65 2.70
CA VAL A 343 -1.85 33.65 1.81
C VAL A 343 -2.84 33.09 0.78
N SER A 344 -2.41 32.90 -0.47
CA SER A 344 -3.22 32.19 -1.49
C SER A 344 -3.17 30.67 -1.34
N ALA A 345 -4.28 29.99 -1.68
CA ALA A 345 -4.33 28.53 -1.62
C ALA A 345 -3.32 27.86 -2.58
N ASN A 346 -3.04 28.48 -3.74
CA ASN A 346 -2.02 28.01 -4.68
C ASN A 346 -0.60 28.04 -4.08
N SER A 347 -0.20 29.13 -3.43
CA SER A 347 1.15 29.23 -2.83
C SER A 347 1.30 28.32 -1.62
N PHE A 348 0.26 28.19 -0.80
CA PHE A 348 0.21 27.21 0.29
C PHE A 348 0.34 25.77 -0.23
N LEU A 349 -0.44 25.38 -1.26
CA LEU A 349 -0.37 24.05 -1.86
C LEU A 349 1.01 23.78 -2.49
N ARG A 350 1.58 24.75 -3.21
CA ARG A 350 2.93 24.62 -3.81
C ARG A 350 3.98 24.38 -2.76
N ALA A 351 3.97 25.10 -1.64
CA ALA A 351 4.94 24.91 -0.57
C ALA A 351 4.87 23.52 0.12
N HIS A 352 3.72 22.85 0.06
CA HIS A 352 3.52 21.48 0.56
C HIS A 352 3.78 20.39 -0.49
N MET A 353 3.51 20.69 -1.77
CA MET A 353 3.55 19.70 -2.85
C MET A 353 4.86 19.69 -3.62
N ASP A 354 5.51 20.83 -3.82
CA ASP A 354 6.78 20.97 -4.53
C ASP A 354 7.96 20.52 -3.64
N LEU A 355 8.49 19.33 -3.94
CA LEU A 355 9.60 18.72 -3.19
C LEU A 355 10.92 19.50 -3.39
N GLY A 356 11.13 20.06 -4.58
CA GLY A 356 12.30 20.87 -4.91
C GLY A 356 12.24 22.28 -4.32
N PHE A 357 11.05 22.76 -3.94
CA PHE A 357 10.90 23.92 -3.08
C PHE A 357 11.11 23.58 -1.60
N ARG A 358 10.60 22.44 -1.14
CA ARG A 358 10.68 21.99 0.26
C ARG A 358 12.12 21.94 0.79
N THR A 359 13.06 21.41 0.01
CA THR A 359 14.50 21.35 0.35
C THR A 359 15.15 22.72 0.55
N LYS A 360 14.58 23.80 0.02
CA LYS A 360 15.18 25.15 0.09
C LYS A 360 14.95 25.86 1.43
N TRP A 361 13.97 25.42 2.22
CA TRP A 361 13.57 26.11 3.45
C TRP A 361 13.42 25.20 4.66
N ASP A 362 13.13 23.91 4.46
CA ASP A 362 13.02 22.94 5.56
C ASP A 362 14.38 22.32 5.89
N GLU A 363 15.08 22.92 6.86
CA GLU A 363 16.35 22.45 7.43
C GLU A 363 16.29 21.03 8.04
N THR A 364 15.08 20.47 8.26
CA THR A 364 14.91 19.09 8.69
C THR A 364 14.87 18.10 7.54
N THR A 365 14.73 18.55 6.29
CA THR A 365 14.75 17.68 5.11
C THR A 365 16.16 17.57 4.55
N LEU A 366 16.77 16.39 4.66
CA LEU A 366 18.11 16.10 4.12
C LEU A 366 18.08 15.69 2.65
N ASP A 367 17.04 14.96 2.26
CA ASP A 367 16.76 14.52 0.89
C ASP A 367 15.24 14.33 0.75
N ILE A 368 14.66 14.76 -0.36
CA ILE A 368 13.28 14.46 -0.73
C ILE A 368 13.14 14.48 -2.25
N HIS A 369 12.64 13.40 -2.84
CA HIS A 369 12.48 13.28 -4.29
C HIS A 369 11.40 12.27 -4.66
N VAL A 370 10.84 12.43 -5.86
CA VAL A 370 9.98 11.41 -6.48
C VAL A 370 10.86 10.24 -6.93
N ILE A 371 10.51 9.03 -6.50
CA ILE A 371 11.19 7.78 -6.88
C ILE A 371 10.54 7.15 -8.11
N ASP A 372 9.21 7.29 -8.20
CA ASP A 372 8.36 6.74 -9.26
C ASP A 372 7.14 7.66 -9.43
N LYS A 373 6.68 7.88 -10.66
CA LYS A 373 5.46 8.63 -10.97
C LYS A 373 4.56 7.80 -11.88
N ASP A 374 3.30 7.72 -11.48
CA ASP A 374 2.24 7.11 -12.26
C ASP A 374 2.06 7.80 -13.62
N LYS A 375 2.04 7.00 -14.70
CA LYS A 375 1.86 7.51 -16.06
C LYS A 375 0.41 7.90 -16.37
N SER A 376 -0.56 7.43 -15.57
CA SER A 376 -2.00 7.67 -15.81
C SER A 376 -2.70 8.52 -14.73
N SER A 377 -1.98 9.02 -13.71
CA SER A 377 -2.48 10.03 -12.77
C SER A 377 -1.35 10.87 -12.18
N ASP A 378 -1.68 11.88 -11.38
CA ASP A 378 -0.66 12.64 -10.62
C ASP A 378 -0.22 11.97 -9.31
N SER A 379 -0.39 10.65 -9.22
CA SER A 379 0.12 9.86 -8.09
C SER A 379 1.64 9.68 -8.19
N VAL A 380 2.34 9.83 -7.07
CA VAL A 380 3.81 9.77 -6.99
C VAL A 380 4.27 8.97 -5.76
N VAL A 381 5.35 8.20 -5.90
CA VAL A 381 6.09 7.60 -4.77
C VAL A 381 7.23 8.53 -4.41
N ILE A 382 7.36 8.86 -3.13
CA ILE A 382 8.30 9.85 -2.61
C ILE A 382 9.23 9.19 -1.60
N TYR A 383 10.53 9.42 -1.77
CA TYR A 383 11.52 9.22 -0.71
C TYR A 383 11.63 10.52 0.08
N TRP A 384 11.70 10.43 1.40
CA TRP A 384 11.99 11.57 2.26
C TRP A 384 12.91 11.14 3.40
N LEU A 385 14.07 11.78 3.51
CA LEU A 385 15.01 11.63 4.61
C LEU A 385 14.95 12.86 5.52
N SER A 386 14.49 12.67 6.75
CA SER A 386 14.35 13.71 7.76
C SER A 386 15.42 13.62 8.85
N LYS A 387 16.05 14.76 9.13
CA LYS A 387 17.06 14.97 10.16
C LYS A 387 16.44 14.96 11.54
N PHE A 388 16.89 14.05 12.40
CA PHE A 388 16.50 14.06 13.82
C PHE A 388 17.64 14.61 14.70
N PRO A 389 17.33 15.21 15.87
CA PRO A 389 18.35 15.65 16.81
C PRO A 389 19.24 14.50 17.31
N TYR A 390 20.55 14.73 17.33
CA TYR A 390 21.51 13.84 17.98
C TYR A 390 21.12 13.61 19.46
N PRO A 391 21.20 12.38 20.01
CA PRO A 391 21.83 11.17 19.46
C PRO A 391 20.90 10.22 18.68
N MET A 392 19.75 10.69 18.19
CA MET A 392 18.81 9.81 17.48
C MET A 392 19.20 9.64 16.00
N TYR A 393 18.88 8.47 15.43
CA TYR A 393 18.97 8.23 14.00
C TYR A 393 17.99 9.12 13.22
N ASN A 394 18.41 9.55 12.02
CA ASN A 394 17.53 10.18 11.04
C ASN A 394 16.40 9.21 10.64
N ARG A 395 15.26 9.74 10.23
CA ARG A 395 14.12 8.93 9.76
C ARG A 395 14.05 8.99 8.25
N ASP A 396 13.87 7.85 7.59
CA ASP A 396 13.50 7.83 6.18
C ASP A 396 12.10 7.25 5.96
N PHE A 397 11.39 7.84 5.01
CA PHE A 397 10.02 7.52 4.65
C PHE A 397 9.98 7.14 3.17
N VAL A 398 9.16 6.14 2.85
CA VAL A 398 8.75 5.85 1.48
C VAL A 398 7.23 5.86 1.47
N PHE A 399 6.64 6.82 0.76
CA PHE A 399 5.19 6.99 0.76
C PHE A 399 4.68 7.33 -0.63
N LYS A 400 3.49 6.81 -0.95
CA LYS A 400 2.71 7.19 -2.12
C LYS A 400 1.85 8.40 -1.76
N ARG A 401 1.74 9.35 -2.66
CA ARG A 401 0.91 10.55 -2.52
C ARG A 401 0.05 10.73 -3.76
N SER A 402 -1.22 11.07 -3.55
CA SER A 402 -2.14 11.45 -4.62
C SER A 402 -3.01 12.61 -4.15
N HIS A 403 -3.70 13.28 -5.08
CA HIS A 403 -4.55 14.43 -4.76
C HIS A 403 -5.75 14.53 -5.70
N ARG A 404 -6.80 15.20 -5.24
CA ARG A 404 -8.05 15.47 -5.97
C ARG A 404 -8.55 16.88 -5.63
N VAL A 405 -9.24 17.52 -6.57
CA VAL A 405 -10.14 18.65 -6.28
C VAL A 405 -11.54 18.09 -6.03
N SER A 406 -12.21 18.49 -4.94
CA SER A 406 -13.58 18.08 -4.62
C SER A 406 -14.56 18.42 -5.74
N ASP A 407 -15.69 17.71 -5.79
CA ASP A 407 -16.67 17.81 -6.89
C ASP A 407 -17.28 19.22 -7.05
N ASP A 408 -17.26 20.04 -5.99
CA ASP A 408 -17.68 21.45 -6.01
C ASP A 408 -16.61 22.42 -6.54
N GLY A 409 -15.42 21.92 -6.87
CA GLY A 409 -14.26 22.67 -7.34
C GLY A 409 -13.55 23.51 -6.27
N ARG A 410 -13.90 23.38 -4.98
CA ARG A 410 -13.43 24.31 -3.93
C ARG A 410 -12.36 23.78 -3.00
N THR A 411 -12.26 22.47 -2.80
CA THR A 411 -11.35 21.89 -1.80
C THR A 411 -10.33 21.00 -2.50
N VAL A 412 -9.04 21.24 -2.29
CA VAL A 412 -8.00 20.28 -2.68
C VAL A 412 -7.77 19.33 -1.51
N VAL A 413 -7.86 18.03 -1.79
CA VAL A 413 -7.57 16.93 -0.86
C VAL A 413 -6.29 16.25 -1.32
N VAL A 414 -5.28 16.18 -0.46
CA VAL A 414 -4.03 15.44 -0.68
C VAL A 414 -3.95 14.33 0.35
N LEU A 415 -3.74 13.09 -0.10
CA LEU A 415 -3.56 11.92 0.75
C LEU A 415 -2.17 11.34 0.50
N SER A 416 -1.39 11.15 1.57
CA SER A 416 -0.11 10.44 1.55
C SER A 416 -0.22 9.20 2.44
N LYS A 417 0.23 8.04 1.96
CA LYS A 417 0.19 6.75 2.67
C LYS A 417 1.54 6.06 2.54
N ILE A 418 2.05 5.47 3.62
CA ILE A 418 3.27 4.67 3.60
C ILE A 418 3.18 3.57 2.54
N THR A 419 4.30 3.29 1.89
CA THR A 419 4.47 2.15 0.97
C THR A 419 5.94 1.74 0.98
N THR A 420 6.36 0.92 0.03
CA THR A 420 7.76 0.54 -0.18
C THR A 420 8.13 0.72 -1.64
N HIS A 421 9.41 0.78 -1.97
CA HIS A 421 9.87 0.89 -3.35
C HIS A 421 11.21 0.17 -3.53
N PRO A 422 11.42 -0.64 -4.60
CA PRO A 422 12.70 -1.32 -4.83
C PRO A 422 13.91 -0.37 -4.86
N ASN A 423 13.77 0.80 -5.50
CA ASN A 423 14.82 1.84 -5.54
C ASN A 423 15.04 2.57 -4.19
N ALA A 424 14.29 2.25 -3.14
CA ALA A 424 14.47 2.81 -1.79
C ALA A 424 14.54 1.69 -0.72
N PRO A 425 15.55 0.80 -0.78
CA PRO A 425 15.73 -0.28 0.18
C PRO A 425 16.00 0.26 1.60
N LEU A 426 15.96 -0.63 2.59
CA LEU A 426 16.28 -0.30 3.98
C LEU A 426 17.77 0.03 4.13
N LYS A 427 18.08 1.24 4.62
CA LYS A 427 19.45 1.68 4.93
C LYS A 427 19.69 1.54 6.43
N ARG A 428 20.82 0.94 6.85
CA ARG A 428 21.14 0.73 8.29
C ARG A 428 21.43 2.03 9.06
N GLU A 429 21.80 3.09 8.35
CA GLU A 429 22.14 4.41 8.92
C GLU A 429 20.91 5.24 9.35
N ASN A 430 19.71 4.86 8.87
CA ASN A 430 18.46 5.58 9.10
C ASN A 430 17.41 4.64 9.70
N HIS A 431 16.43 5.20 10.39
CA HIS A 431 15.25 4.48 10.84
C HIS A 431 14.12 4.60 9.80
N ARG A 432 13.80 3.50 9.11
CA ARG A 432 12.65 3.45 8.18
C ARG A 432 11.34 3.52 8.96
N VAL A 433 10.57 4.58 8.74
CA VAL A 433 9.21 4.69 9.26
C VAL A 433 8.33 3.64 8.57
N GLN A 434 7.62 2.85 9.38
CA GLN A 434 6.78 1.74 8.91
C GLN A 434 5.29 2.08 8.87
N GLU A 435 4.86 3.07 9.64
CA GLU A 435 3.50 3.58 9.63
C GLU A 435 3.54 5.10 9.46
N TYR A 436 2.94 5.57 8.37
CA TYR A 436 2.77 6.98 8.06
C TYR A 436 1.51 7.15 7.21
N GLN A 437 0.64 8.07 7.60
CA GLN A 437 -0.44 8.58 6.77
C GLN A 437 -0.62 10.06 7.05
N SER A 438 -0.82 10.86 6.01
CA SER A 438 -1.20 12.27 6.16
C SER A 438 -2.29 12.68 5.17
N VAL A 439 -3.14 13.59 5.61
CA VAL A 439 -4.27 14.14 4.87
C VAL A 439 -4.21 15.65 4.98
N LEU A 440 -4.12 16.34 3.84
CA LEU A 440 -4.19 17.79 3.77
C LEU A 440 -5.44 18.19 2.98
N ASN A 441 -6.30 19.00 3.58
CA ASN A 441 -7.39 19.67 2.89
C ASN A 441 -7.11 21.17 2.85
N VAL A 442 -7.27 21.79 1.68
CA VAL A 442 -7.10 23.24 1.50
C VAL A 442 -8.30 23.79 0.73
N ARG A 443 -8.91 24.87 1.24
CA ARG A 443 -10.04 25.54 0.61
C ARG A 443 -9.83 27.06 0.65
N PRO A 444 -9.80 27.77 -0.49
CA PRO A 444 -9.75 29.23 -0.49
C PRO A 444 -11.09 29.82 -0.01
N PHE A 445 -11.07 31.00 0.59
CA PHE A 445 -12.28 31.77 0.91
C PHE A 445 -12.93 32.35 -0.34
N ARG A 446 -12.15 32.55 -1.41
CA ARG A 446 -12.59 33.06 -2.71
C ARG A 446 -12.09 32.19 -3.85
N ARG A 447 -10.94 32.52 -4.43
CA ARG A 447 -10.28 31.77 -5.51
C ARG A 447 -8.91 31.23 -5.07
N PHE A 448 -8.40 30.24 -5.78
CA PHE A 448 -7.10 29.62 -5.47
C PHE A 448 -5.90 30.57 -5.62
N ASP A 449 -6.03 31.57 -6.48
CA ASP A 449 -5.05 32.62 -6.78
C ASP A 449 -5.25 33.91 -5.96
N GLU A 450 -6.24 33.97 -5.07
CA GLU A 450 -6.50 35.11 -4.19
C GLU A 450 -6.10 34.80 -2.73
N PRO A 451 -5.64 35.80 -1.95
CA PRO A 451 -5.45 35.67 -0.51
C PRO A 451 -6.72 35.23 0.24
N GLY A 452 -6.52 34.31 1.19
CA GLY A 452 -7.57 33.80 2.08
C GLY A 452 -7.82 32.31 1.87
N LEU A 453 -7.44 31.48 2.86
CA LEU A 453 -7.69 30.04 2.87
C LEU A 453 -7.97 29.49 4.27
N GLU A 454 -8.72 28.39 4.34
CA GLU A 454 -8.74 27.46 5.47
C GLU A 454 -8.08 26.13 5.07
N TYR A 455 -7.41 25.49 6.03
CA TYR A 455 -6.83 24.16 5.84
C TYR A 455 -6.97 23.26 7.08
N THR A 456 -6.94 21.96 6.85
CA THR A 456 -6.70 20.95 7.88
C THR A 456 -5.56 20.05 7.47
N PHE A 457 -4.64 19.78 8.40
CA PHE A 457 -3.63 18.74 8.22
C PHE A 457 -3.77 17.68 9.32
N GLN A 458 -4.15 16.47 8.94
CA GLN A 458 -4.18 15.29 9.80
C GLN A 458 -2.97 14.42 9.49
N TYR A 459 -2.30 13.88 10.51
CA TYR A 459 -1.29 12.86 10.29
C TYR A 459 -1.20 11.86 11.45
N VAL A 460 -0.76 10.65 11.10
CA VAL A 460 -0.20 9.69 12.05
C VAL A 460 1.17 9.31 11.52
N ASP A 461 2.17 9.30 12.39
CA ASP A 461 3.44 8.64 12.17
C ASP A 461 3.78 7.70 13.33
N ASN A 462 4.42 6.58 13.01
CA ASN A 462 5.19 5.82 13.97
C ASN A 462 6.67 6.10 13.68
N PRO A 463 7.28 7.12 14.33
CA PRO A 463 8.69 7.45 14.13
C PRO A 463 9.66 6.38 14.66
N GLY A 464 9.12 5.30 15.23
CA GLY A 464 9.83 4.17 15.78
C GLY A 464 10.50 4.46 17.11
N SER A 465 10.44 3.45 18.00
CA SER A 465 10.90 3.51 19.40
C SER A 465 10.18 4.55 20.28
N ASN A 466 10.24 4.36 21.61
CA ASN A 466 9.72 5.35 22.55
C ASN A 466 10.57 6.62 22.48
N LEU A 467 10.03 7.68 21.88
CA LEU A 467 10.71 8.97 21.78
C LEU A 467 10.98 9.54 23.19
N PRO A 468 12.21 10.00 23.49
CA PRO A 468 12.52 10.62 24.76
C PRO A 468 11.66 11.85 25.05
N GLY A 469 11.22 12.02 26.30
CA GLY A 469 10.36 13.15 26.70
C GLY A 469 10.95 14.53 26.38
N PHE A 470 12.28 14.69 26.41
CA PHE A 470 12.94 15.94 26.01
C PHE A 470 12.72 16.27 24.52
N PHE A 471 12.66 15.26 23.66
CA PHE A 471 12.44 15.44 22.22
C PHE A 471 10.98 15.80 21.93
N VAL A 472 10.03 15.13 22.59
CA VAL A 472 8.60 15.46 22.49
C VAL A 472 8.37 16.92 22.91
N SER A 473 8.98 17.35 24.01
CA SER A 473 8.96 18.76 24.45
C SER A 473 9.64 19.71 23.46
N TYR A 474 10.81 19.34 22.90
CA TYR A 474 11.48 20.16 21.88
C TYR A 474 10.60 20.37 20.64
N VAL A 475 9.97 19.31 20.12
CA VAL A 475 9.07 19.40 18.96
C VAL A 475 7.87 20.28 19.30
N ALA A 476 7.21 20.06 20.43
CA ALA A 476 6.03 20.83 20.82
C ALA A 476 6.32 22.33 21.04
N TYR A 477 7.37 22.68 21.79
CA TYR A 477 7.60 24.07 22.22
C TYR A 477 8.51 24.88 21.30
N LYS A 478 9.31 24.24 20.43
CA LYS A 478 10.27 24.93 19.56
C LYS A 478 10.21 24.47 18.11
N GLY A 479 10.34 23.16 17.86
CA GLY A 479 10.42 22.62 16.50
C GLY A 479 9.20 22.95 15.64
N PHE A 480 7.99 22.63 16.13
CA PHE A 480 6.75 22.84 15.40
C PHE A 480 6.38 24.34 15.24
N PRO A 481 6.45 25.20 16.29
CA PRO A 481 6.24 26.64 16.11
C PRO A 481 7.20 27.27 15.09
N THR A 482 8.51 26.98 15.17
CA THR A 482 9.49 27.49 14.21
C THR A 482 9.26 26.96 12.80
N PHE A 483 8.81 25.71 12.65
CA PHE A 483 8.45 25.15 11.34
C PHE A 483 7.27 25.90 10.70
N ILE A 484 6.20 26.17 11.46
CA ILE A 484 5.01 26.89 10.97
C ILE A 484 5.35 28.33 10.59
N GLU A 485 6.14 29.04 11.42
CA GLU A 485 6.60 30.40 11.12
C GLU A 485 7.48 30.45 9.86
N LYS A 486 8.46 29.54 9.74
CA LYS A 486 9.29 29.42 8.53
C LYS A 486 8.46 29.04 7.30
N ALA A 487 7.41 28.23 7.44
CA ALA A 487 6.55 27.87 6.32
C ALA A 487 5.72 29.07 5.85
N HIS A 488 5.13 29.82 6.78
CA HIS A 488 4.32 31.02 6.48
C HIS A 488 5.12 32.08 5.71
N GLN A 489 6.32 32.43 6.20
CA GLN A 489 7.26 33.35 5.52
C GLN A 489 7.65 32.92 4.10
N ARG A 490 7.42 31.66 3.71
CA ARG A 490 7.74 31.13 2.37
C ARG A 490 6.54 31.12 1.44
N TYR A 491 5.32 31.19 1.96
CA TYR A 491 4.12 31.38 1.14
C TYR A 491 4.12 32.79 0.52
N ASP A 492 4.46 33.83 1.30
CA ASP A 492 4.59 35.22 0.82
C ASP A 492 5.56 35.35 -0.37
N VAL A 493 6.70 34.64 -0.29
CA VAL A 493 7.72 34.62 -1.35
C VAL A 493 7.20 33.94 -2.62
N LEU A 494 6.34 32.92 -2.48
CA LEU A 494 5.70 32.26 -3.63
C LEU A 494 4.61 33.14 -4.25
N ASP A 495 3.80 33.82 -3.45
CA ASP A 495 2.79 34.77 -3.93
C ASP A 495 3.46 35.95 -4.68
N ALA A 496 4.60 36.44 -4.20
CA ALA A 496 5.39 37.47 -4.89
C ALA A 496 6.04 37.01 -6.22
N LEU A 497 6.27 35.70 -6.42
CA LEU A 497 6.97 35.14 -7.58
C LEU A 497 6.04 34.58 -8.68
N THR A 498 4.72 34.67 -8.51
CA THR A 498 3.76 33.96 -9.38
C THR A 498 2.91 34.95 -10.20
N PRO A 499 3.25 35.23 -11.47
CA PRO A 499 2.29 35.86 -12.39
C PRO A 499 1.10 34.90 -12.60
N PRO A 500 -0.12 35.42 -12.84
CA PRO A 500 -1.33 34.61 -12.89
C PRO A 500 -1.23 33.53 -13.98
N MET A 501 -1.34 32.26 -13.58
CA MET A 501 -1.29 31.15 -14.53
C MET A 501 -2.48 31.26 -15.50
N GLY A 502 -2.16 31.43 -16.78
CA GLY A 502 -3.14 31.55 -17.85
C GLY A 502 -4.10 30.36 -17.88
N SER A 503 -5.37 30.66 -18.12
CA SER A 503 -6.47 29.69 -18.10
C SER A 503 -6.25 28.52 -19.07
N ARG A 504 -5.78 27.39 -18.54
CA ARG A 504 -6.17 26.07 -19.05
C ARG A 504 -7.25 25.52 -18.13
N ARG A 505 -8.50 25.68 -18.57
CA ARG A 505 -9.63 24.94 -18.01
C ARG A 505 -9.40 23.44 -18.29
N PRO A 506 -9.91 22.53 -17.44
CA PRO A 506 -10.13 21.14 -17.83
C PRO A 506 -11.12 21.05 -19.00
#